data_AF-A0A7C8ADF7-F1
#
_entry.id   AF-A0A7C8ADF7-F1
#
_cell.length_a   1.000
_cell.length_b   1.000
_cell.length_c   1.000
_cell.angle_alpha   90.00
_cell.angle_beta   90.00
_cell.angle_gamma   90.00
#
_symmetry.space_group_name_H-M   'P 1'
#
loop_
_entity.id
_entity.type
_entity.pdbx_description
1 polymer ?
#
loop_
_entity_poly.entity_id
_entity_poly.type
_entity_poly.pdbx_seq_one_letter_code
_entity_poly.pdbx_strand_id
1 'polypeptide(L)'
;RMCMPEIDPAFQMRAVEQLLELDKDWVPHSVGSSLYIRPTMIATEPHLGVRPSDDYLYFIITGPVAAYYAEGFNPVKIYVTEEYVRTVRGGVGEAKTMANYASSLFAAEIAKKKGFTQVLWLDAVERRYVEEVGTSNIFFRIGEELITPPLAGSILPGITRDCVLQLAGHWGIKVTERPISIDEVIETVQSGEMKEVFASGTAAVISPVGEISYRDRMYRISEGRVGVWAQELYDEILGIQYGEREDIFGWIRHLNL
;
A
#
# COMPACT_ATOMS: atom_id res chain seq x y z
N ARG A 1 -5.82 -3.65 -18.66
CA ARG A 1 -6.47 -2.34 -18.35
C ARG A 1 -5.92 -1.18 -19.18
N MET A 2 -4.60 -1.01 -19.30
CA MET A 2 -3.99 0.14 -20.01
C MET A 2 -3.86 -0.03 -21.53
N CYS A 3 -4.49 -1.04 -22.13
CA CYS A 3 -4.31 -1.42 -23.55
C CYS A 3 -2.85 -1.67 -23.96
N MET A 4 -2.02 -2.08 -22.99
CA MET A 4 -0.63 -2.45 -23.19
C MET A 4 -0.52 -3.97 -23.45
N PRO A 5 0.51 -4.43 -24.19
CA PRO A 5 0.77 -5.85 -24.36
C PRO A 5 1.02 -6.52 -23.00
N GLU A 6 0.51 -7.73 -22.86
CA GLU A 6 0.81 -8.56 -21.69
C GLU A 6 2.23 -9.10 -21.78
N ILE A 7 2.93 -9.14 -20.65
CA ILE A 7 4.22 -9.80 -20.53
C ILE A 7 3.96 -11.19 -19.95
N ASP A 8 4.51 -12.22 -20.59
CA ASP A 8 4.50 -13.57 -20.02
C ASP A 8 5.12 -13.55 -18.61
N PRO A 9 4.38 -13.92 -17.55
CA PRO A 9 4.89 -13.90 -16.19
C PRO A 9 6.15 -14.74 -16.00
N ALA A 10 6.26 -15.87 -16.70
CA ALA A 10 7.45 -16.72 -16.60
C ALA A 10 8.68 -16.03 -17.20
N PHE A 11 8.54 -15.36 -18.35
CA PHE A 11 9.57 -14.51 -18.92
C PHE A 11 9.96 -13.36 -18.00
N GLN A 12 8.99 -12.63 -17.45
CA GLN A 12 9.24 -11.53 -16.52
C GLN A 12 10.05 -11.99 -15.31
N MET A 13 9.66 -13.12 -14.70
CA MET A 13 10.39 -13.69 -13.58
C MET A 13 11.83 -14.05 -13.94
N ARG A 14 12.07 -14.72 -15.08
CA ARG A 14 13.44 -15.03 -15.54
C ARG A 14 14.27 -13.76 -15.76
N ALA A 15 13.68 -12.70 -16.33
CA ALA A 15 14.37 -11.43 -16.55
C ALA A 15 14.75 -10.75 -15.23
N VAL A 16 13.86 -10.79 -14.22
CA VAL A 16 14.15 -10.30 -12.86
C VAL A 16 15.29 -11.10 -12.24
N GLU A 17 15.24 -12.44 -12.28
CA GLU A 17 16.28 -13.30 -11.70
C GLU A 17 17.65 -13.06 -12.33
N GLN A 18 17.72 -12.93 -13.65
CA GLN A 18 18.98 -12.62 -14.34
C GLN A 18 19.54 -11.25 -13.96
N LEU A 19 18.67 -10.24 -13.79
CA LEU A 19 19.11 -8.92 -13.32
C LEU A 19 19.62 -8.98 -11.88
N LEU A 20 18.92 -9.71 -11.00
CA LEU A 20 19.34 -9.89 -9.61
C LEU A 20 20.66 -10.65 -9.46
N GLU A 21 20.95 -11.62 -10.34
CA GLU A 21 22.26 -12.29 -10.38
C GLU A 21 23.40 -11.31 -10.70
N LEU A 22 23.16 -10.39 -11.63
CA LEU A 22 24.13 -9.35 -12.00
C LEU A 22 24.27 -8.29 -10.90
N ASP A 23 23.17 -7.95 -10.24
CA ASP A 23 23.10 -6.88 -9.23
C ASP A 23 23.22 -7.39 -7.78
N LYS A 24 23.60 -8.65 -7.56
CA LYS A 24 23.58 -9.26 -6.21
C LYS A 24 24.38 -8.50 -5.16
N ASP A 25 25.48 -7.86 -5.56
CA ASP A 25 26.32 -7.05 -4.68
C ASP A 25 25.63 -5.75 -4.24
N TRP A 26 24.54 -5.34 -4.90
CA TRP A 26 23.70 -4.20 -4.49
C TRP A 26 22.64 -4.57 -3.44
N VAL A 27 22.41 -5.87 -3.20
CA VAL A 27 21.49 -6.32 -2.16
C VAL A 27 22.09 -5.95 -0.80
N PRO A 28 21.47 -5.03 -0.04
CA PRO A 28 22.09 -4.58 1.19
C PRO A 28 22.02 -5.65 2.29
N HIS A 29 23.08 -5.74 3.09
CA HIS A 29 23.19 -6.70 4.19
C HIS A 29 22.65 -6.18 5.53
N SER A 30 22.22 -4.92 5.59
CA SER A 30 21.61 -4.35 6.80
C SER A 30 20.19 -4.84 7.00
N VAL A 31 19.84 -5.16 8.25
CA VAL A 31 18.45 -5.44 8.61
C VAL A 31 17.60 -4.18 8.38
N GLY A 32 16.39 -4.37 7.87
CA GLY A 32 15.47 -3.28 7.52
C GLY A 32 15.78 -2.61 6.18
N SER A 33 16.60 -3.23 5.33
CA SER A 33 16.91 -2.77 3.99
C SER A 33 16.74 -3.88 2.96
N SER A 34 16.49 -3.51 1.71
CA SER A 34 16.27 -4.46 0.62
C SER A 34 16.72 -3.88 -0.72
N LEU A 35 16.82 -4.72 -1.74
CA LEU A 35 16.94 -4.28 -3.12
C LEU A 35 15.54 -4.20 -3.72
N TYR A 36 15.06 -2.99 -3.97
CA TYR A 36 13.73 -2.78 -4.54
C TYR A 36 13.74 -2.98 -6.05
N ILE A 37 12.77 -3.74 -6.56
CA ILE A 37 12.64 -4.10 -7.98
C ILE A 37 11.47 -3.33 -8.58
N ARG A 38 11.72 -2.60 -9.68
CA ARG A 38 10.74 -1.75 -10.37
C ARG A 38 10.59 -2.15 -11.84
N PRO A 39 9.82 -3.22 -12.14
CA PRO A 39 9.33 -3.45 -13.50
C PRO A 39 8.49 -2.26 -13.98
N THR A 40 8.76 -1.79 -15.20
CA THR A 40 8.10 -0.62 -15.78
C THR A 40 7.86 -0.83 -17.27
N MET A 41 6.70 -0.39 -17.76
CA MET A 41 6.39 -0.35 -19.19
C MET A 41 5.88 1.04 -19.58
N ILE A 42 6.37 1.57 -20.70
CA ILE A 42 5.92 2.83 -21.28
C ILE A 42 5.67 2.67 -22.78
N ALA A 43 4.71 3.43 -23.32
CA ALA A 43 4.52 3.59 -24.76
C ALA A 43 5.61 4.51 -25.32
N THR A 44 6.19 4.15 -26.46
CA THR A 44 7.33 4.89 -27.05
C THR A 44 7.13 5.25 -28.52
N GLU A 45 6.00 4.89 -29.12
CA GLU A 45 5.73 5.21 -30.53
C GLU A 45 5.72 6.73 -30.76
N PRO A 46 6.44 7.24 -31.77
CA PRO A 46 6.48 8.67 -32.10
C PRO A 46 5.22 9.10 -32.87
N HIS A 47 4.06 8.99 -32.23
CA HIS A 47 2.76 9.31 -32.81
C HIS A 47 1.95 10.25 -31.89
N LEU A 48 1.36 11.30 -32.46
CA LEU A 48 0.65 12.34 -31.70
C LEU A 48 -0.84 12.05 -31.47
N GLY A 49 -1.45 11.19 -32.29
CA GLY A 49 -2.86 10.84 -32.16
C GLY A 49 -3.17 10.03 -30.89
N VAL A 50 -4.34 10.25 -30.29
CA VAL A 50 -4.77 9.54 -29.08
C VAL A 50 -5.26 8.14 -29.46
N ARG A 51 -4.37 7.15 -29.36
CA ARG A 51 -4.63 5.72 -29.55
C ARG A 51 -3.68 4.87 -28.70
N PRO A 52 -3.98 3.60 -28.45
CA PRO A 52 -2.97 2.66 -27.96
C PRO A 52 -1.75 2.66 -28.88
N SER A 53 -0.57 2.61 -28.27
CA SER A 53 0.69 2.57 -29.01
C SER A 53 0.91 1.18 -29.60
N ASP A 54 1.64 1.10 -30.71
CA ASP A 54 2.14 -0.16 -31.27
C ASP A 54 3.55 -0.51 -30.75
N ASP A 55 4.28 0.46 -30.19
CA ASP A 55 5.64 0.30 -29.67
C ASP A 55 5.70 0.56 -28.16
N TYR A 56 6.22 -0.42 -27.39
CA TYR A 56 6.40 -0.30 -25.95
C TYR A 56 7.82 -0.64 -25.54
N LEU A 57 8.32 0.09 -24.54
CA LEU A 57 9.55 -0.22 -23.84
C LEU A 57 9.20 -0.81 -22.48
N TYR A 58 9.60 -2.07 -22.26
CA TYR A 58 9.61 -2.70 -20.95
C TYR A 58 11.04 -2.74 -20.41
N PHE A 59 11.21 -2.36 -19.16
CA PHE A 59 12.50 -2.36 -18.48
C PHE A 59 12.31 -2.61 -16.97
N ILE A 60 13.39 -3.03 -16.31
CA ILE A 60 13.43 -3.26 -14.87
C ILE A 60 14.53 -2.39 -14.30
N ILE A 61 14.22 -1.64 -13.24
CA ILE A 61 15.21 -0.93 -12.43
C ILE A 61 15.29 -1.60 -11.07
N THR A 62 16.50 -1.78 -10.55
CA THR A 62 16.80 -2.21 -9.18
C THR A 62 17.40 -1.02 -8.42
N GLY A 63 17.23 -0.98 -7.09
CA GLY A 63 17.88 0.02 -6.27
C GLY A 63 17.79 -0.28 -4.78
N PRO A 64 18.87 -0.08 -4.01
CA PRO A 64 18.84 -0.34 -2.57
C PRO A 64 17.91 0.65 -1.88
N VAL A 65 17.10 0.15 -0.96
CA VAL A 65 16.17 0.94 -0.14
C VAL A 65 16.33 0.59 1.33
N ALA A 66 16.08 1.57 2.19
CA ALA A 66 16.02 1.41 3.64
C ALA A 66 14.62 1.80 4.14
N ALA A 67 14.50 2.14 5.43
CA ALA A 67 13.25 2.59 6.03
C ALA A 67 12.52 3.63 5.17
N TYR A 68 11.24 3.38 4.90
CA TYR A 68 10.44 4.15 3.95
C TYR A 68 10.06 5.54 4.47
N TYR A 69 9.70 5.63 5.75
CA TYR A 69 9.38 6.90 6.41
C TYR A 69 10.56 7.36 7.27
N ALA A 70 10.74 8.68 7.39
CA ALA A 70 11.76 9.25 8.27
C ALA A 70 11.51 8.86 9.74
N GLU A 71 10.24 8.65 10.07
CA GLU A 71 9.72 8.16 11.33
C GLU A 71 9.93 6.64 11.52
N GLY A 72 10.43 5.92 10.52
CA GLY A 72 10.57 4.46 10.57
C GLY A 72 9.21 3.77 10.70
N PHE A 73 9.08 2.89 11.71
CA PHE A 73 7.82 2.20 12.04
C PHE A 73 6.93 3.00 13.01
N ASN A 74 7.28 4.25 13.34
CA ASN A 74 6.46 5.05 14.24
C ASN A 74 5.14 5.49 13.58
N PRO A 75 4.07 5.71 14.37
CA PRO A 75 2.77 6.06 13.81
C PRO A 75 2.76 7.39 13.04
N VAL A 76 2.14 7.37 11.86
CA VAL A 76 2.03 8.55 10.99
C VAL A 76 0.75 9.33 11.23
N LYS A 77 0.75 10.60 10.78
CA LYS A 77 -0.44 11.47 10.79
C LYS A 77 -1.02 11.53 9.39
N ILE A 78 -2.32 11.29 9.24
CA ILE A 78 -2.99 11.25 7.94
C ILE A 78 -4.05 12.34 7.80
N TYR A 79 -4.17 12.89 6.60
CA TYR A 79 -5.09 13.96 6.25
C TYR A 79 -6.25 13.43 5.40
N VAL A 80 -7.48 13.52 5.91
CA VAL A 80 -8.67 13.18 5.14
C VAL A 80 -8.98 14.33 4.19
N THR A 81 -9.10 14.01 2.90
CA THR A 81 -9.51 14.98 1.87
C THR A 81 -10.92 14.67 1.39
N GLU A 82 -11.80 15.67 1.46
CA GLU A 82 -13.14 15.61 0.84
C GLU A 82 -13.12 16.20 -0.59
N GLU A 83 -12.09 16.99 -0.92
CA GLU A 83 -11.96 17.75 -2.17
C GLU A 83 -11.41 16.89 -3.31
N TYR A 84 -10.32 16.15 -3.05
CA TYR A 84 -9.61 15.36 -4.06
C TYR A 84 -9.97 13.88 -3.98
N VAL A 85 -9.96 13.21 -5.13
CA VAL A 85 -10.18 11.76 -5.23
C VAL A 85 -8.97 11.09 -5.85
N ARG A 86 -8.69 9.88 -5.39
CA ARG A 86 -7.63 9.06 -5.98
C ARG A 86 -8.08 8.48 -7.32
N THR A 87 -9.27 7.91 -7.34
CA THR A 87 -9.86 7.21 -8.50
C THR A 87 -11.36 7.03 -8.31
N VAL A 88 -12.03 6.39 -9.27
CA VAL A 88 -13.46 6.07 -9.21
C VAL A 88 -13.69 4.68 -9.81
N ARG A 89 -14.77 4.00 -9.41
CA ARG A 89 -15.19 2.73 -10.02
C ARG A 89 -15.34 2.88 -11.53
N GLY A 90 -14.83 1.91 -12.27
CA GLY A 90 -14.76 1.99 -13.74
C GLY A 90 -13.61 2.87 -14.27
N GLY A 91 -12.84 3.50 -13.38
CA GLY A 91 -11.59 4.20 -13.67
C GLY A 91 -10.38 3.24 -13.70
N VAL A 92 -9.18 3.73 -13.44
CA VAL A 92 -7.94 2.92 -13.49
C VAL A 92 -7.41 2.56 -12.11
N GLY A 93 -8.22 2.71 -11.06
CA GLY A 93 -7.84 2.55 -9.65
C GLY A 93 -7.23 1.22 -9.27
N GLU A 94 -7.68 0.14 -9.91
CA GLU A 94 -7.22 -1.24 -9.70
C GLU A 94 -5.93 -1.58 -10.46
N ALA A 95 -5.49 -0.68 -11.35
CA ALA A 95 -4.25 -0.85 -12.10
C ALA A 95 -3.12 -0.02 -11.47
N LYS A 96 -1.92 -0.59 -11.39
CA LYS A 96 -0.71 0.13 -10.95
C LYS A 96 -0.15 0.99 -12.08
N THR A 97 -0.87 2.06 -12.43
CA THR A 97 -0.55 2.98 -13.53
C THR A 97 -0.12 4.36 -13.03
N MET A 98 0.78 5.02 -13.76
CA MET A 98 1.28 6.37 -13.44
C MET A 98 0.16 7.41 -13.30
N ALA A 99 -0.96 7.25 -14.03
CA ALA A 99 -2.08 8.18 -13.97
C ALA A 99 -2.64 8.35 -12.54
N ASN A 100 -2.77 7.24 -11.79
CA ASN A 100 -3.25 7.27 -10.40
C ASN A 100 -2.29 7.99 -9.44
N TYR A 101 -0.99 7.95 -9.74
CA TYR A 101 0.02 8.62 -8.91
C TYR A 101 0.08 10.10 -9.26
N ALA A 102 0.09 10.45 -10.55
CA ALA A 102 0.14 11.84 -11.01
C ALA A 102 -1.04 12.67 -10.47
N SER A 103 -2.27 12.13 -10.51
CA SER A 103 -3.45 12.81 -9.97
C SER A 103 -3.41 13.00 -8.44
N SER A 104 -2.65 12.17 -7.72
CA SER A 104 -2.57 12.20 -6.25
C SER A 104 -1.60 13.25 -5.70
N LEU A 105 -0.61 13.68 -6.50
CA LEU A 105 0.53 14.49 -6.04
C LEU A 105 0.11 15.82 -5.40
N PHE A 106 -0.89 16.49 -5.97
CA PHE A 106 -1.31 17.80 -5.49
C PHE A 106 -1.92 17.74 -4.08
N ALA A 107 -2.80 16.76 -3.84
CA ALA A 107 -3.38 16.55 -2.51
C ALA A 107 -2.31 16.11 -1.49
N ALA A 108 -1.34 15.30 -1.91
CA ALA A 108 -0.20 14.91 -1.06
C ALA A 108 0.64 16.13 -0.65
N GLU A 109 0.92 17.06 -1.57
CA GLU A 109 1.63 18.31 -1.26
C GLU A 109 0.83 19.22 -0.32
N ILE A 110 -0.50 19.28 -0.47
CA ILE A 110 -1.37 20.01 0.48
C ILE A 110 -1.28 19.40 1.89
N ALA A 111 -1.40 18.08 2.00
CA ALA A 111 -1.30 17.36 3.26
C ALA A 111 0.07 17.58 3.91
N LYS A 112 1.16 17.47 3.14
CA LYS A 112 2.53 17.72 3.59
C LYS A 112 2.72 19.13 4.12
N LYS A 113 2.22 20.15 3.41
CA LYS A 113 2.27 21.55 3.87
C LYS A 113 1.51 21.80 5.17
N LYS A 114 0.49 20.99 5.44
CA LYS A 114 -0.27 20.99 6.71
C LYS A 114 0.39 20.14 7.81
N GLY A 115 1.53 19.48 7.53
CA GLY A 115 2.25 18.65 8.51
C GLY A 115 1.78 17.20 8.59
N PHE A 116 1.07 16.69 7.60
CA PHE A 116 0.62 15.30 7.51
C PHE A 116 1.51 14.48 6.58
N THR A 117 1.67 13.20 6.90
CA THR A 117 2.54 12.27 6.16
C THR A 117 1.85 11.74 4.90
N GLN A 118 0.55 11.47 4.97
CA GLN A 118 -0.23 10.88 3.88
C GLN A 118 -1.65 11.43 3.81
N VAL A 119 -2.29 11.22 2.66
CA VAL A 119 -3.71 11.54 2.42
C VAL A 119 -4.55 10.28 2.65
N LEU A 120 -5.63 10.37 3.41
CA LEU A 120 -6.68 9.35 3.42
C LEU A 120 -7.68 9.65 2.31
N TRP A 121 -7.87 8.70 1.41
CA TRP A 121 -8.76 8.82 0.27
C TRP A 121 -10.16 8.34 0.62
N LEU A 122 -11.15 9.19 0.32
CA LEU A 122 -12.55 8.83 0.34
C LEU A 122 -13.01 8.47 -1.08
N ASP A 123 -14.06 7.64 -1.16
CA ASP A 123 -14.67 7.22 -2.41
C ASP A 123 -15.11 8.44 -3.23
N ALA A 124 -15.02 8.34 -4.56
CA ALA A 124 -15.26 9.50 -5.41
C ALA A 124 -16.73 9.94 -5.53
N VAL A 125 -17.69 9.06 -5.18
CA VAL A 125 -19.11 9.27 -5.45
C VAL A 125 -19.78 9.93 -4.26
N GLU A 126 -19.71 9.30 -3.09
CA GLU A 126 -20.35 9.74 -1.86
C GLU A 126 -19.44 10.60 -0.99
N ARG A 127 -18.12 10.59 -1.27
CA ARG A 127 -17.09 11.29 -0.46
C ARG A 127 -17.21 10.91 1.02
N ARG A 128 -17.48 9.63 1.27
CA ARG A 128 -17.83 9.14 2.60
C ARG A 128 -17.10 7.88 2.98
N TYR A 129 -16.94 6.92 2.07
CA TYR A 129 -16.31 5.64 2.39
C TYR A 129 -14.81 5.72 2.22
N VAL A 130 -14.07 5.19 3.17
CA VAL A 130 -12.60 5.13 3.09
C VAL A 130 -12.19 4.10 2.04
N GLU A 131 -11.17 4.45 1.23
CA GLU A 131 -10.58 3.54 0.24
C GLU A 131 -9.14 3.15 0.59
N GLU A 132 -8.21 4.10 0.55
CA GLU A 132 -6.76 3.86 0.70
C GLU A 132 -6.10 5.04 1.43
N VAL A 133 -4.86 4.86 1.87
CA VAL A 133 -4.04 5.93 2.45
C VAL A 133 -2.77 6.11 1.62
N GLY A 134 -2.63 7.28 1.01
CA GLY A 134 -1.53 7.59 0.09
C GLY A 134 -1.54 6.64 -1.10
N THR A 135 -0.66 5.64 -1.04
CA THR A 135 -0.47 4.60 -2.09
C THR A 135 -0.56 3.18 -1.52
N SER A 136 -1.16 3.04 -0.34
CA SER A 136 -1.25 1.81 0.45
C SER A 136 -2.69 1.49 0.80
N ASN A 137 -3.01 0.20 0.91
CA ASN A 137 -4.29 -0.23 1.46
C ASN A 137 -4.35 0.09 2.96
N ILE A 138 -5.55 0.17 3.53
CA ILE A 138 -5.76 0.55 4.94
C ILE A 138 -6.62 -0.46 5.68
N PHE A 139 -6.28 -0.68 6.95
CA PHE A 139 -6.97 -1.56 7.87
C PHE A 139 -7.35 -0.83 9.16
N PHE A 140 -8.46 -1.28 9.75
CA PHE A 140 -9.04 -0.76 10.98
C PHE A 140 -9.32 -1.92 11.93
N ARG A 141 -8.76 -1.87 13.14
CA ARG A 141 -9.12 -2.79 14.22
C ARG A 141 -10.17 -2.13 15.10
N ILE A 142 -11.40 -2.65 15.06
CA ILE A 142 -12.53 -2.19 15.89
C ILE A 142 -12.88 -3.34 16.83
N GLY A 143 -12.62 -3.16 18.13
CA GLY A 143 -12.65 -4.27 19.09
C GLY A 143 -11.68 -5.41 18.69
N GLU A 144 -12.23 -6.60 18.45
CA GLU A 144 -11.50 -7.81 18.02
C GLU A 144 -11.73 -8.16 16.54
N GLU A 145 -12.18 -7.19 15.73
CA GLU A 145 -12.43 -7.37 14.31
C GLU A 145 -11.48 -6.50 13.48
N LEU A 146 -10.86 -7.10 12.46
CA LEU A 146 -10.04 -6.41 11.48
C LEU A 146 -10.88 -6.10 10.23
N ILE A 147 -10.92 -4.83 9.85
CA ILE A 147 -11.78 -4.34 8.77
C ILE A 147 -10.91 -3.66 7.72
N THR A 148 -11.14 -3.99 6.45
CA THR A 148 -10.55 -3.28 5.30
C THR A 148 -11.64 -3.00 4.27
N PRO A 149 -11.54 -1.90 3.51
CA PRO A 149 -12.40 -1.70 2.34
C PRO A 149 -12.29 -2.87 1.33
N PRO A 150 -13.40 -3.25 0.67
CA PRO A 150 -13.44 -4.36 -0.28
C PRO A 150 -12.90 -3.94 -1.65
N LEU A 151 -12.42 -4.92 -2.42
CA LEU A 151 -11.97 -4.71 -3.80
C LEU A 151 -13.18 -4.51 -4.72
N ALA A 152 -13.65 -3.27 -4.81
CA ALA A 152 -14.90 -2.91 -5.49
C ALA A 152 -14.71 -2.02 -6.73
N GLY A 153 -13.58 -2.11 -7.44
CA GLY A 153 -13.37 -1.37 -8.70
C GLY A 153 -12.52 -0.10 -8.60
N SER A 154 -12.18 0.35 -7.39
CA SER A 154 -11.47 1.61 -7.13
C SER A 154 -10.30 1.47 -6.15
N ILE A 155 -9.97 0.27 -5.71
CA ILE A 155 -8.89 0.01 -4.75
C ILE A 155 -7.87 -0.91 -5.41
N LEU A 156 -6.59 -0.61 -5.25
CA LEU A 156 -5.54 -1.47 -5.77
C LEU A 156 -5.50 -2.78 -4.95
N PRO A 157 -5.55 -3.98 -5.58
CA PRO A 157 -5.40 -5.25 -4.87
C PRO A 157 -3.93 -5.46 -4.47
N GLY A 158 -3.51 -4.82 -3.39
CA GLY A 158 -2.13 -4.90 -2.90
C GLY A 158 -1.76 -6.30 -2.41
N ILE A 159 -0.57 -6.77 -2.76
CA ILE A 159 -0.07 -8.07 -2.27
C ILE A 159 0.14 -8.05 -0.75
N THR A 160 0.63 -6.95 -0.17
CA THR A 160 0.78 -6.86 1.28
C THR A 160 -0.57 -6.86 2.01
N ARG A 161 -1.63 -6.31 1.40
CA ARG A 161 -3.00 -6.44 1.91
C ARG A 161 -3.41 -7.91 1.93
N ASP A 162 -3.16 -8.64 0.86
CA ASP A 162 -3.45 -10.07 0.78
C ASP A 162 -2.70 -10.89 1.84
N CYS A 163 -1.40 -10.61 2.05
CA CYS A 163 -0.61 -11.22 3.14
C CYS A 163 -1.24 -10.96 4.52
N VAL A 164 -1.68 -9.73 4.80
CA VAL A 164 -2.35 -9.38 6.07
C VAL A 164 -3.64 -10.19 6.25
N LEU A 165 -4.46 -10.33 5.20
CA LEU A 165 -5.71 -11.08 5.25
C LEU A 165 -5.45 -12.58 5.51
N GLN A 166 -4.47 -13.17 4.83
CA GLN A 166 -4.08 -14.57 5.01
C GLN A 166 -3.55 -14.84 6.43
N LEU A 167 -2.67 -13.98 6.94
CA LEU A 167 -2.13 -14.08 8.29
C LEU A 167 -3.21 -13.92 9.36
N ALA A 168 -4.05 -12.90 9.25
CA ALA A 168 -5.15 -12.69 10.20
C ALA A 168 -6.11 -13.89 10.22
N GLY A 169 -6.44 -14.45 9.04
CA GLY A 169 -7.23 -15.67 8.94
C GLY A 169 -6.56 -16.89 9.60
N HIS A 170 -5.25 -17.06 9.39
CA HIS A 170 -4.47 -18.13 10.02
C HIS A 170 -4.42 -18.01 11.55
N TRP A 171 -4.34 -16.78 12.08
CA TRP A 171 -4.38 -16.51 13.52
C TRP A 171 -5.79 -16.57 14.14
N GLY A 172 -6.82 -16.86 13.34
CA GLY A 172 -8.21 -16.90 13.81
C GLY A 172 -8.79 -15.53 14.13
N ILE A 173 -8.18 -14.44 13.64
CA ILE A 173 -8.72 -13.09 13.75
C ILE A 173 -9.94 -12.98 12.83
N LYS A 174 -11.03 -12.39 13.33
CA LYS A 174 -12.18 -12.08 12.49
C LYS A 174 -11.83 -10.96 11.53
N VAL A 175 -11.91 -11.24 10.24
CA VAL A 175 -11.64 -10.27 9.17
C VAL A 175 -12.88 -10.01 8.34
N THR A 176 -13.19 -8.74 8.09
CA THR A 176 -14.32 -8.32 7.27
C THR A 176 -13.88 -7.33 6.19
N GLU A 177 -14.06 -7.72 4.94
CA GLU A 177 -13.91 -6.83 3.79
C GLU A 177 -15.24 -6.10 3.54
N ARG A 178 -15.40 -4.88 4.08
CA ARG A 178 -16.63 -4.09 3.92
C ARG A 178 -16.36 -2.58 3.79
N PRO A 179 -17.27 -1.82 3.18
CA PRO A 179 -17.20 -0.37 3.23
C PRO A 179 -17.20 0.10 4.70
N ILE A 180 -16.36 1.09 4.99
CA ILE A 180 -16.29 1.78 6.27
C ILE A 180 -16.39 3.28 6.00
N SER A 181 -17.36 3.94 6.61
CA SER A 181 -17.56 5.38 6.43
C SER A 181 -16.58 6.17 7.29
N ILE A 182 -16.21 7.37 6.86
CA ILE A 182 -15.40 8.28 7.67
C ILE A 182 -16.10 8.61 9.00
N ASP A 183 -17.43 8.72 9.00
CA ASP A 183 -18.21 8.95 10.22
C ASP A 183 -18.02 7.81 11.21
N GLU A 184 -18.13 6.55 10.75
CA GLU A 184 -17.88 5.36 11.59
C GLU A 184 -16.45 5.33 12.13
N VAL A 185 -15.44 5.66 11.31
CA VAL A 185 -14.04 5.77 11.76
C VAL A 185 -13.92 6.80 12.89
N ILE A 186 -14.52 7.98 12.73
CA ILE A 186 -14.45 9.03 13.74
C ILE A 186 -15.20 8.64 15.02
N GLU A 187 -16.41 8.12 14.89
CA GLU A 187 -17.25 7.68 16.02
C GLU A 187 -16.54 6.61 16.86
N THR A 188 -15.94 5.62 16.22
CA THR A 188 -15.23 4.52 16.90
C THR A 188 -13.91 4.98 17.52
N VAL A 189 -13.23 5.97 16.95
CA VAL A 189 -12.09 6.63 17.61
C VAL A 189 -12.54 7.38 18.85
N GLN A 190 -13.63 8.14 18.77
CA GLN A 190 -14.14 8.93 19.90
C GLN A 190 -14.70 8.06 21.03
N SER A 191 -15.34 6.93 20.71
CA SER A 191 -15.86 5.97 21.69
C SER A 191 -14.77 5.10 22.33
N GLY A 192 -13.56 5.06 21.73
CA GLY A 192 -12.46 4.20 22.14
C GLY A 192 -12.59 2.74 21.67
N GLU A 193 -13.54 2.46 20.77
CA GLU A 193 -13.73 1.15 20.15
C GLU A 193 -12.67 0.87 19.08
N MET A 194 -12.23 1.91 18.36
CA MET A 194 -11.10 1.85 17.43
C MET A 194 -9.81 1.59 18.22
N LYS A 195 -9.22 0.42 18.03
CA LYS A 195 -7.98 0.00 18.69
C LYS A 195 -6.76 0.36 17.85
N GLU A 196 -6.80 0.14 16.55
CA GLU A 196 -5.62 0.32 15.70
C GLU A 196 -6.04 0.72 14.29
N VAL A 197 -5.22 1.53 13.62
CA VAL A 197 -5.33 1.79 12.20
C VAL A 197 -3.94 1.67 11.61
N PHE A 198 -3.81 1.00 10.47
CA PHE A 198 -2.53 0.88 9.79
C PHE A 198 -2.69 0.75 8.28
N ALA A 199 -1.69 1.23 7.56
CA ALA A 199 -1.56 1.03 6.13
C ALA A 199 -0.76 -0.25 5.84
N SER A 200 -0.95 -0.84 4.66
CA SER A 200 -0.14 -1.95 4.16
C SER A 200 0.32 -1.70 2.73
N GLY A 201 1.59 -2.00 2.46
CA GLY A 201 2.18 -1.87 1.13
C GLY A 201 3.66 -2.21 1.11
N THR A 202 4.17 -2.61 -0.05
CA THR A 202 5.53 -3.18 -0.20
C THR A 202 6.64 -2.36 0.44
N ALA A 203 6.58 -1.03 0.34
CA ALA A 203 7.69 -0.18 0.77
C ALA A 203 7.81 -0.04 2.29
N ALA A 204 6.68 0.04 3.01
CA ALA A 204 6.65 0.16 4.47
C ALA A 204 6.29 -1.15 5.18
N VAL A 205 5.85 -2.17 4.43
CA VAL A 205 5.20 -3.40 4.90
C VAL A 205 3.91 -3.06 5.64
N ILE A 206 4.00 -2.57 6.87
CA ILE A 206 2.91 -2.02 7.67
C ILE A 206 3.31 -0.61 8.13
N SER A 207 2.38 0.34 8.07
CA SER A 207 2.59 1.70 8.59
C SER A 207 1.49 2.06 9.58
N PRO A 208 1.77 2.12 10.89
CA PRO A 208 0.78 2.47 11.89
C PRO A 208 0.28 3.91 11.71
N VAL A 209 -0.99 4.16 11.98
CA VAL A 209 -1.60 5.49 11.95
C VAL A 209 -1.92 5.92 13.38
N GLY A 210 -1.29 7.00 13.82
CA GLY A 210 -1.48 7.53 15.18
C GLY A 210 -2.52 8.63 15.27
N GLU A 211 -2.74 9.36 14.16
CA GLU A 211 -3.66 10.49 14.13
C GLU A 211 -4.34 10.63 12.76
N ILE A 212 -5.64 10.92 12.78
CA ILE A 212 -6.46 11.25 11.61
C ILE A 212 -6.91 12.70 11.73
N SER A 213 -6.64 13.52 10.71
CA SER A 213 -7.17 14.86 10.57
C SER A 213 -8.40 14.86 9.68
N TYR A 214 -9.56 15.24 10.22
CA TYR A 214 -10.81 15.38 9.46
C TYR A 214 -11.55 16.65 9.86
N ARG A 215 -11.90 17.49 8.86
CA ARG A 215 -12.57 18.79 9.03
C ARG A 215 -11.92 19.66 10.12
N ASP A 216 -10.61 19.85 9.98
CA ASP A 216 -9.74 20.63 10.87
C ASP A 216 -9.73 20.17 12.34
N ARG A 217 -10.18 18.94 12.61
CA ARG A 217 -10.08 18.28 13.92
C ARG A 217 -9.13 17.11 13.86
N MET A 218 -8.35 16.96 14.92
CA MET A 218 -7.40 15.86 15.11
C MET A 218 -8.01 14.79 15.98
N TYR A 219 -7.99 13.56 15.50
CA TYR A 219 -8.47 12.38 16.20
C TYR A 219 -7.30 11.44 16.44
N ARG A 220 -6.98 11.19 17.71
CA ARG A 220 -5.83 10.38 18.12
C ARG A 220 -6.26 8.92 18.28
N ILE A 221 -5.51 8.00 17.69
CA ILE A 221 -5.75 6.55 17.76
C ILE A 221 -4.75 5.93 18.73
N SER A 222 -5.22 5.11 19.67
CA SER A 222 -4.35 4.38 20.61
C SER A 222 -3.29 5.23 21.32
N GLU A 223 -3.65 6.48 21.68
CA GLU A 223 -2.72 7.46 22.26
C GLU A 223 -1.47 7.72 21.38
N GLY A 224 -1.60 7.59 20.06
CA GLY A 224 -0.51 7.77 19.10
C GLY A 224 0.60 6.72 19.21
N ARG A 225 0.29 5.54 19.76
CA ARG A 225 1.23 4.41 19.86
C ARG A 225 0.99 3.41 18.74
N VAL A 226 2.03 2.61 18.47
CA VAL A 226 1.94 1.45 17.58
C VAL A 226 0.96 0.44 18.19
N GLY A 227 0.05 -0.05 17.35
CA GLY A 227 -0.89 -1.10 17.71
C GLY A 227 -0.23 -2.48 17.81
N VAL A 228 -0.80 -3.37 18.63
CA VAL A 228 -0.23 -4.70 18.86
C VAL A 228 -0.33 -5.55 17.59
N TRP A 229 -1.48 -5.55 16.92
CA TRP A 229 -1.65 -6.31 15.67
C TRP A 229 -0.83 -5.72 14.53
N ALA A 230 -0.74 -4.39 14.45
CA ALA A 230 0.14 -3.74 13.47
C ALA A 230 1.61 -4.16 13.64
N GLN A 231 2.12 -4.22 14.88
CA GLN A 231 3.47 -4.69 15.19
C GLN A 231 3.65 -6.18 14.86
N GLU A 232 2.72 -7.04 15.30
CA GLU A 232 2.79 -8.48 15.05
C GLU A 232 2.77 -8.81 13.55
N LEU A 233 1.91 -8.14 12.77
CA LEU A 233 1.87 -8.29 11.31
C LEU A 233 3.16 -7.82 10.66
N TYR A 234 3.73 -6.69 11.10
CA TYR A 234 5.00 -6.18 10.59
C TYR A 234 6.13 -7.18 10.84
N ASP A 235 6.26 -7.66 12.08
CA ASP A 235 7.31 -8.59 12.49
C ASP A 235 7.18 -9.96 11.84
N GLU A 236 5.94 -10.44 11.64
CA GLU A 236 5.69 -11.71 10.95
C GLU A 236 6.05 -11.62 9.47
N ILE A 237 5.54 -10.61 8.76
CA ILE A 237 5.79 -10.45 7.33
C ILE A 237 7.29 -10.23 7.07
N LEU A 238 7.95 -9.37 7.85
CA LEU A 238 9.39 -9.20 7.73
C LEU A 238 10.16 -10.48 8.09
N GLY A 239 9.77 -11.15 9.17
CA GLY A 239 10.40 -12.40 9.58
C GLY A 239 10.36 -13.46 8.47
N ILE A 240 9.23 -13.58 7.77
CA ILE A 240 9.11 -14.46 6.60
C ILE A 240 10.01 -13.96 5.45
N GLN A 241 10.02 -12.67 5.16
CA GLN A 241 10.84 -12.08 4.08
C GLN A 241 12.35 -12.27 4.30
N TYR A 242 12.82 -12.21 5.55
CA TYR A 242 14.22 -12.47 5.91
C TYR A 242 14.55 -13.95 6.11
N GLY A 243 13.55 -14.85 6.05
CA GLY A 243 13.72 -16.28 6.30
C GLY A 243 13.95 -16.63 7.77
N GLU A 244 13.59 -15.72 8.69
CA GLU A 244 13.67 -15.92 10.15
C GLU A 244 12.43 -16.65 10.70
N ARG A 245 11.31 -16.57 9.98
CA ARG A 245 10.06 -17.29 10.27
C ARG A 245 9.72 -18.24 9.14
N GLU A 246 8.95 -19.27 9.47
CA GLU A 246 8.50 -20.27 8.50
C GLU A 246 7.49 -19.65 7.52
N ASP A 247 7.76 -19.82 6.23
CA ASP A 247 6.84 -19.43 5.18
C ASP A 247 5.75 -20.50 4.96
N ILE A 248 4.76 -20.52 5.84
CA ILE A 248 3.65 -21.49 5.79
C ILE A 248 2.73 -21.32 4.56
N PHE A 249 2.87 -20.22 3.82
CA PHE A 249 2.05 -19.89 2.65
C PHE A 249 2.78 -20.04 1.31
N GLY A 250 4.09 -20.31 1.32
CA GLY A 250 4.90 -20.45 0.10
C GLY A 250 5.05 -19.16 -0.69
N TRP A 251 5.14 -18.01 -0.01
CA TRP A 251 5.37 -16.70 -0.63
C TRP A 251 6.81 -16.47 -1.09
N ILE A 252 7.78 -17.10 -0.44
CA ILE A 252 9.20 -16.88 -0.65
C ILE A 252 9.71 -17.76 -1.79
N ARG A 253 10.32 -17.10 -2.77
CA ARG A 253 11.10 -17.74 -3.81
C ARG A 253 12.58 -17.53 -3.51
N HIS A 254 13.27 -18.60 -3.14
CA HIS A 254 14.71 -18.58 -2.96
C HIS A 254 15.41 -18.51 -4.32
N LEU A 255 16.36 -17.59 -4.43
CA LEU A 255 17.25 -17.45 -5.57
C LEU A 255 18.66 -17.89 -5.13
N ASN A 256 19.31 -18.71 -5.94
CA ASN A 256 20.70 -19.07 -5.73
C ASN A 256 21.58 -18.02 -6.41
N LEU A 257 21.72 -16.86 -5.76
CA LEU A 257 22.55 -15.72 -6.21
C LEU A 257 23.99 -15.84 -5.66
#